data_AF-A0A7T9TK37-F1
#
_entry.id   AF-A0A7T9TK37-F1
#
_cell.length_a   1.000
_cell.length_b   1.000
_cell.length_c   1.000
_cell.angle_alpha   90.00
_cell.angle_beta   90.00
_cell.angle_gamma   90.00
#
_symmetry.space_group_name_H-M   'P 1'
#
loop_
_entity.id
_entity.type
_entity.pdbx_description
1 polymer ?
#
loop_
_entity_poly.entity_id
_entity_poly.type
_entity_poly.pdbx_seq_one_letter_code
_entity_poly.pdbx_strand_id
1 'polypeptide(L)' 'MLATILWIIAAILVISGIFAIFRKQILWGVILIVVGLLVGPGGVSIFA' A
#
# COMPACT_ATOMS: atom_id res chain seq x y z
N MET A 1 13.92 10.15 10.04
CA MET A 1 14.68 9.15 9.25
C MET A 1 13.89 7.86 9.02
N LEU A 2 13.14 7.33 10.01
CA LEU A 2 12.28 6.14 9.85
C LEU A 2 11.02 6.37 8.96
N ALA A 3 10.48 7.59 8.95
CA ALA A 3 9.27 7.93 8.18
C ALA A 3 9.43 7.74 6.66
N THR A 4 10.61 8.02 6.11
CA THR A 4 10.91 7.86 4.68
C THR A 4 10.92 6.38 4.27
N ILE A 5 11.37 5.50 5.17
CA ILE A 5 11.43 4.05 4.95
C ILE A 5 10.02 3.46 4.88
N LEU A 6 9.13 3.86 5.80
CA LEU A 6 7.72 3.44 5.79
C LEU A 6 6.99 3.89 4.52
N TRP A 7 7.29 5.09 4.03
CA TRP A 7 6.76 5.62 2.77
C TRP A 7 7.14 4.77 1.56
N ILE A 8 8.41 4.32 1.49
CA ILE A 8 8.91 3.47 0.41
C ILE A 8 8.25 2.09 0.47
N ILE A 9 8.12 1.50 1.66
CA ILE A 9 7.45 0.21 1.86
C ILE A 9 5.97 0.30 1.47
N ALA A 10 5.29 1.39 1.84
CA ALA A 10 3.89 1.62 1.46
C ALA A 10 3.71 1.73 -0.06
N ALA A 11 4.61 2.43 -0.76
CA ALA A 11 4.58 2.53 -2.22
C ALA A 11 4.71 1.14 -2.89
N ILE A 12 5.64 0.31 -2.40
CA ILE A 12 5.84 -1.05 -2.91
C ILE A 12 4.59 -1.91 -2.67
N LEU A 13 3.96 -1.79 -1.51
CA LEU A 13 2.76 -2.56 -1.17
C LEU A 13 1.58 -2.21 -2.07
N VAL A 14 1.34 -0.91 -2.33
CA VAL A 14 0.30 -0.45 -3.26
C VAL A 14 0.56 -0.93 -4.69
N ILE A 15 1.81 -0.83 -5.17
CA ILE A 15 2.20 -1.31 -6.50
C ILE A 15 1.99 -2.82 -6.62
N SER A 16 2.32 -3.59 -5.57
CA SER A 16 2.08 -5.04 -5.54
C SER A 16 0.59 -5.38 -5.60
N GLY A 17 -0.28 -4.59 -4.96
CA GLY A 17 -1.73 -4.76 -5.01
C GLY A 17 -2.30 -4.51 -6.41
N ILE A 18 -1.81 -3.48 -7.11
CA ILE A 18 -2.17 -3.22 -8.52
C ILE A 18 -1.74 -4.39 -9.41
N PHE A 19 -0.53 -4.93 -9.20
CA PHE A 19 -0.01 -6.06 -9.96
C PHE A 19 -0.80 -7.36 -9.72
N ALA A 20 -1.31 -7.56 -8.50
CA ALA A 20 -2.15 -8.72 -8.17
C ALA A 20 -3.52 -8.66 -8.88
N ILE A 21 -4.11 -7.47 -9.05
CA ILE A 21 -5.32 -7.28 -9.87
C ILE A 21 -5.04 -7.63 -11.33
N PHE A 22 -3.89 -7.21 -11.88
CA PHE A 22 -3.47 -7.56 -13.25
C PHE A 22 -3.33 -9.08 -13.46
N ARG A 23 -2.98 -9.84 -12.42
CA ARG A 23 -2.92 -11.31 -12.47
C ARG A 23 -4.28 -12.00 -12.32
N LYS A 24 -5.39 -11.27 -12.43
CA LYS A 24 -6.77 -11.73 -12.13
C LYS A 24 -6.96 -12.23 -10.69
N GLN A 25 -6.02 -11.95 -9.79
CA GLN A 25 -6.12 -12.29 -8.37
C GLN A 25 -6.80 -11.15 -7.62
N ILE A 26 -8.06 -10.89 -7.99
CA ILE A 26 -8.81 -9.72 -7.53
C ILE A 26 -8.88 -9.66 -6.00
N LEU A 27 -9.09 -10.81 -5.33
CA LEU A 27 -9.14 -10.89 -3.87
C LEU A 27 -7.83 -10.43 -3.20
N TRP A 28 -6.69 -10.96 -3.67
CA TRP A 28 -5.38 -10.59 -3.14
C TRP A 28 -5.00 -9.15 -3.48
N GLY A 29 -5.37 -8.67 -4.67
CA GLY A 29 -5.15 -7.29 -5.07
C GLY A 29 -5.90 -6.29 -4.19
N VAL A 30 -7.17 -6.56 -3.90
CA VAL A 30 -7.97 -5.72 -2.99
C VAL A 30 -7.37 -5.71 -1.58
N ILE A 31 -6.99 -6.88 -1.03
CA ILE A 31 -6.37 -6.98 0.30
C ILE A 31 -5.06 -6.16 0.33
N LEU A 32 -4.19 -6.33 -0.66
CA LEU A 32 -2.91 -5.61 -0.73
C LEU A 32 -3.08 -4.10 -0.89
N ILE A 33 -4.10 -3.65 -1.63
CA ILE A 33 -4.43 -2.22 -1.76
C ILE A 33 -4.94 -1.64 -0.44
N VAL A 34 -5.82 -2.35 0.26
CA VAL A 34 -6.33 -1.91 1.57
C VAL A 34 -5.21 -1.83 2.61
N VAL A 35 -4.36 -2.86 2.69
CA VAL A 35 -3.20 -2.83 3.59
C VAL A 35 -2.20 -1.74 3.17
N GLY A 36 -1.97 -1.55 1.87
CA GLY A 36 -1.13 -0.47 1.32
C GLY A 36 -1.63 0.93 1.68
N LEU A 37 -2.95 1.15 1.64
CA LEU A 37 -3.56 2.43 2.01
C LEU A 37 -3.48 2.69 3.52
N LEU A 38 -3.66 1.65 4.34
CA LEU A 38 -3.54 1.73 5.80
C LEU A 38 -2.10 1.95 6.28
N VAL A 39 -1.11 1.40 5.56
CA VAL A 39 0.32 1.53 5.88
C VAL A 39 0.93 2.81 5.31
N GLY A 40 0.37 3.34 4.21
CA GLY A 40 0.83 4.57 3.58
C GLY A 40 0.32 5.86 4.23
N PRO A 41 0.83 7.03 3.79
CA PRO A 41 0.36 8.34 4.26
C PRO A 41 -1.14 8.54 4.00
N GLY A 42 -1.75 7.89 3.00
CA GLY A 42 -3.18 8.03 2.69
C GLY A 42 -4.15 7.53 3.77
N GLY A 43 -3.69 6.70 4.72
CA GLY A 43 -4.50 6.20 5.84
C GLY A 43 -4.16 6.82 7.20
N VAL A 44 -3.02 7.52 7.30
CA VAL A 44 -2.53 8.17 8.53
C VAL A 44 -1.80 9.49 8.26
N SER A 45 -2.26 10.28 7.28
CA SER A 45 -1.94 11.72 7.16
C SER A 45 -2.46 12.55 8.35
N ILE A 46 -2.78 11.90 9.48
CA ILE A 46 -3.16 12.49 10.76
C ILE A 46 -1.93 13.03 11.52
N PHE A 47 -0.71 12.79 11.02
CA PHE A 47 0.50 13.42 11.56
C PHE A 47 1.01 14.52 10.61
N ALA A 48 0.25 15.60 10.54
CA ALA A 48 0.79 16.95 10.39
C ALA A 48 1.25 17.46 11.77
#